data_AF-A0A172XX89-F1
#
_entry.id   AF-A0A172XX89-F1
#
_cell.length_a   1.000
_cell.length_b   1.000
_cell.length_c   1.000
_cell.angle_alpha   90.00
_cell.angle_beta   90.00
_cell.angle_gamma   90.00
#
_symmetry.space_group_name_H-M   'P 1'
#
loop_
_entity.id
_entity.type
_entity.pdbx_description
1 polymer ?
#
loop_
_entity_poly.entity_id
_entity_poly.type
_entity_poly.pdbx_seq_one_letter_code
_entity_poly.pdbx_strand_id
1 'polypeptide(L)'
;MIKIINVNKVIPLILFTSFYDINAQVKISNSSGVINTESVLHLESTSNNKGFLLTRITLQSTNLPAPLASHTAGMIVYNTATAGTSPNNVTPGLYYNNGTSWVKLSTKKPQIGDIKNGFQSADHNGWYLLNGRTVSTLAVNQRARAASLGFSAILPDATDRYLKNTSGSDNIGTPSGSDTFVLAQANLPNVTFTGTTDTTGSHTHTYTDNPTNSTTNGVAAGTNNPVSNAASVNDTTASSGAHTHSLSFTLGSSQAVSLKPDNIITNVFIYLGN
;
A
#
# COMPACT_ATOMS: atom_id res chain seq x y z
N MET A 1 -37.14 -8.44 96.79
CA MET A 1 -36.16 -7.34 96.74
C MET A 1 -36.56 -6.44 95.57
N ILE A 2 -37.32 -5.38 95.86
CA ILE A 2 -37.91 -4.48 94.86
C ILE A 2 -36.87 -3.40 94.57
N LYS A 3 -36.38 -3.34 93.33
CA LYS A 3 -35.47 -2.28 92.87
C LYS A 3 -36.31 -1.19 92.21
N ILE A 4 -36.61 -0.14 92.99
CA ILE A 4 -37.24 1.08 92.50
C ILE A 4 -36.17 1.87 91.74
N ILE A 5 -36.31 1.97 90.41
CA ILE A 5 -35.47 2.84 89.58
C ILE A 5 -36.12 4.22 89.59
N ASN A 6 -35.44 5.17 90.23
CA ASN A 6 -35.94 6.52 90.41
C ASN A 6 -35.31 7.48 89.38
N VAL A 7 -36.16 8.32 88.80
CA VAL A 7 -35.88 9.62 88.13
C VAL A 7 -35.26 9.62 86.72
N ASN A 8 -36.06 10.14 85.78
CA ASN A 8 -35.70 10.93 84.58
C ASN A 8 -34.64 10.39 83.61
N LYS A 9 -34.96 9.35 82.85
CA LYS A 9 -34.24 9.06 81.60
C LYS A 9 -35.22 8.91 80.43
N VAL A 10 -35.43 10.03 79.72
CA VAL A 10 -35.98 10.01 78.37
C VAL A 10 -34.95 9.28 77.50
N ILE A 11 -35.30 8.09 77.00
CA ILE A 11 -34.53 7.41 75.95
C ILE A 11 -34.96 8.08 74.64
N PRO A 12 -34.13 8.90 73.99
CA PRO A 12 -34.49 9.41 72.68
C PRO A 12 -34.39 8.22 71.72
N LEU A 13 -35.52 7.79 71.18
CA LEU A 13 -35.53 6.93 70.00
C LEU A 13 -34.99 7.77 68.84
N ILE A 14 -33.68 7.73 68.63
CA ILE A 14 -33.04 8.34 67.46
C ILE A 14 -33.43 7.48 66.26
N LEU A 15 -34.51 7.87 65.60
CA LEU A 15 -34.92 7.34 64.31
C LEU A 15 -33.87 7.80 63.29
N PHE A 16 -32.86 6.97 63.04
CA PHE A 16 -31.93 7.16 61.92
C PHE A 16 -32.71 6.99 60.62
N THR A 17 -33.33 8.07 60.14
CA THR A 17 -33.80 8.16 58.76
C THR A 17 -32.55 8.27 57.88
N SER A 18 -32.03 7.13 57.48
CA SER A 18 -31.05 7.04 56.40
C SER A 18 -31.66 7.68 55.16
N PHE A 19 -31.20 8.89 54.82
CA PHE A 19 -31.48 9.54 53.54
C PHE A 19 -30.78 8.72 52.46
N TYR A 20 -31.48 7.74 51.89
CA TYR A 20 -31.03 7.08 50.68
C TYR A 20 -31.35 7.98 49.50
N ASP A 21 -30.33 8.42 48.77
CA ASP A 21 -30.50 9.03 47.45
C ASP A 21 -31.00 7.94 46.49
N ILE A 22 -32.32 7.81 46.39
CA ILE A 22 -32.98 6.96 45.40
C ILE A 22 -32.85 7.61 44.03
N ASN A 23 -31.79 7.23 43.30
CA ASN A 23 -31.68 7.53 41.88
C ASN A 23 -32.75 6.72 41.13
N ALA A 24 -33.78 7.41 40.60
CA ALA A 24 -34.81 6.77 39.80
C ALA A 24 -34.41 6.77 38.31
N GLN A 25 -34.37 5.58 37.69
CA GLN A 25 -34.26 5.43 36.24
C GLN A 25 -35.64 5.60 35.60
N VAL A 26 -35.71 6.32 34.49
CA VAL A 26 -36.98 6.54 33.79
C VAL A 26 -37.08 5.57 32.63
N LYS A 27 -37.96 4.56 32.75
CA LYS A 27 -38.40 3.75 31.61
C LYS A 27 -39.72 4.31 31.10
N ILE A 28 -39.73 4.81 29.86
CA ILE A 28 -40.95 5.17 29.14
C ILE A 28 -41.28 4.02 28.19
N SER A 29 -42.25 3.20 28.58
CA SER A 29 -42.56 1.99 27.83
C SER A 29 -43.99 1.51 28.04
N ASN A 30 -44.48 0.74 27.07
CA ASN A 30 -45.68 -0.10 27.20
C ASN A 30 -45.33 -1.60 27.32
N SER A 31 -44.07 -1.92 27.63
CA SER A 31 -43.54 -3.26 27.83
C SER A 31 -43.16 -3.51 29.30
N SER A 32 -43.35 -4.76 29.75
CA SER A 32 -42.99 -5.23 31.09
C SER A 32 -41.50 -5.61 31.27
N GLY A 33 -40.64 -5.37 30.27
CA GLY A 33 -39.22 -5.77 30.31
C GLY A 33 -38.38 -5.08 31.40
N VAL A 34 -37.23 -5.69 31.74
CA VAL A 34 -36.26 -5.17 32.73
C VAL A 34 -35.69 -3.82 32.27
N ILE A 35 -35.52 -2.88 33.21
CA ILE A 35 -34.88 -1.58 32.93
C ILE A 35 -33.38 -1.81 32.66
N ASN A 36 -32.83 -1.18 31.62
CA ASN A 36 -31.39 -1.20 31.38
C ASN A 36 -30.69 -0.38 32.49
N THR A 37 -29.84 -1.04 33.28
CA THR A 37 -29.16 -0.46 34.45
C THR A 37 -28.21 0.69 34.10
N GLU A 38 -27.74 0.73 32.85
CA GLU A 38 -26.82 1.75 32.32
C GLU A 38 -27.55 2.95 31.71
N SER A 39 -28.89 2.98 31.79
CA SER A 39 -29.70 4.04 31.18
C SER A 39 -30.41 4.90 32.23
N VAL A 40 -30.26 6.22 32.12
CA VAL A 40 -31.10 7.18 32.86
C VAL A 40 -32.48 7.31 32.19
N LEU A 41 -32.52 7.17 30.86
CA LEU A 41 -33.74 7.14 30.05
C LEU A 41 -33.76 5.90 29.15
N HIS A 42 -34.74 5.02 29.35
CA HIS A 42 -35.00 3.85 28.53
C HIS A 42 -36.33 4.02 27.77
N LEU A 43 -36.28 4.04 26.44
CA LEU A 43 -37.47 4.06 25.58
C LEU A 43 -37.65 2.67 24.95
N GLU A 44 -38.78 2.02 25.19
CA GLU A 44 -39.05 0.67 24.67
C GLU A 44 -40.51 0.52 24.27
N SER A 45 -40.78 -0.15 23.15
CA SER A 45 -42.13 -0.52 22.73
C SER A 45 -42.25 -2.01 22.49
N THR A 46 -43.27 -2.65 23.07
CA THR A 46 -43.48 -4.10 22.98
C THR A 46 -43.54 -4.62 21.54
N SER A 47 -44.06 -3.82 20.60
CA SER A 47 -44.20 -4.20 19.20
C SER A 47 -43.01 -3.80 18.32
N ASN A 48 -41.94 -3.22 18.89
CA ASN A 48 -40.76 -2.73 18.17
C ASN A 48 -41.08 -1.81 16.98
N ASN A 49 -42.19 -1.06 17.05
CA ASN A 49 -42.73 -0.25 15.94
C ASN A 49 -42.81 1.25 16.28
N LYS A 50 -42.15 1.68 17.35
CA LYS A 50 -42.02 3.08 17.76
C LYS A 50 -40.55 3.47 17.78
N GLY A 51 -40.27 4.74 17.50
CA GLY A 51 -38.93 5.30 17.56
C GLY A 51 -38.88 6.54 18.44
N PHE A 52 -37.68 7.03 18.68
CA PHE A 52 -37.48 8.30 19.36
C PHE A 52 -37.52 9.46 18.35
N LEU A 53 -38.52 10.32 18.47
CA LEU A 53 -38.62 11.52 17.65
C LEU A 53 -37.85 12.67 18.30
N LEU A 54 -36.63 12.90 17.83
CA LEU A 54 -35.78 13.99 18.31
C LEU A 54 -36.40 15.37 18.03
N THR A 55 -36.00 16.35 18.85
CA THR A 55 -36.36 17.76 18.65
C THR A 55 -35.92 18.22 17.26
N ARG A 56 -36.88 18.71 16.48
CA ARG A 56 -36.65 19.26 15.15
C ARG A 56 -36.23 20.72 15.27
N ILE A 57 -35.06 21.05 14.78
CA ILE A 57 -34.52 22.42 14.81
C ILE A 57 -34.07 22.85 13.42
N THR A 58 -34.12 24.16 13.15
CA THR A 58 -33.62 24.75 11.90
C THR A 58 -32.20 25.27 12.14
N LEU A 59 -31.19 24.45 11.89
CA LEU A 59 -29.79 24.91 11.97
C LEU A 59 -29.48 25.92 10.86
N GLN A 60 -28.62 26.89 11.16
CA GLN A 60 -28.19 27.90 10.19
C GLN A 60 -26.85 27.53 9.52
N SER A 61 -25.91 27.03 10.31
CA SER A 61 -24.61 26.50 9.87
C SER A 61 -24.03 25.58 10.94
N THR A 62 -23.01 24.80 10.61
CA THR A 62 -22.40 23.87 11.57
C THR A 62 -21.63 24.58 12.68
N ASN A 63 -21.07 25.76 12.42
CA ASN A 63 -20.26 26.54 13.36
C ASN A 63 -21.05 27.56 14.19
N LEU A 64 -22.39 27.59 14.07
CA LEU A 64 -23.26 28.42 14.90
C LEU A 64 -24.10 27.54 15.83
N PRO A 65 -24.22 27.88 17.12
CA PRO A 65 -25.08 27.12 18.03
C PRO A 65 -26.57 27.29 17.72
N ALA A 66 -26.92 28.37 16.99
CA ALA A 66 -28.29 28.73 16.66
C ALA A 66 -29.10 27.57 16.06
N PRO A 67 -30.35 27.38 16.51
CA PRO A 67 -31.15 28.26 17.37
C PRO A 67 -30.89 28.12 18.88
N LEU A 68 -29.97 27.26 19.30
CA LEU A 68 -29.57 27.16 20.71
C LEU A 68 -28.59 28.29 21.08
N ALA A 69 -28.56 28.64 22.37
CA ALA A 69 -27.75 29.76 22.85
C ALA A 69 -26.24 29.45 22.83
N SER A 70 -25.85 28.18 23.00
CA SER A 70 -24.45 27.73 23.01
C SER A 70 -24.32 26.31 22.47
N HIS A 71 -23.10 25.96 22.07
CA HIS A 71 -22.75 24.59 21.72
C HIS A 71 -22.64 23.75 23.01
N THR A 72 -23.29 22.59 23.02
CA THR A 72 -23.32 21.68 24.18
C THR A 72 -22.92 20.29 23.73
N ALA A 73 -21.74 19.81 24.13
CA ALA A 73 -21.23 18.51 23.71
C ALA A 73 -22.22 17.37 24.04
N GLY A 74 -22.42 16.45 23.10
CA GLY A 74 -23.33 15.31 23.23
C GLY A 74 -24.80 15.63 22.93
N MET A 75 -25.17 16.90 22.69
CA MET A 75 -26.53 17.26 22.28
C MET A 75 -26.85 16.67 20.90
N ILE A 76 -27.99 15.98 20.76
CA ILE A 76 -28.44 15.37 19.49
C ILE A 76 -29.78 15.95 19.08
N VAL A 77 -29.91 16.31 17.81
CA VAL A 77 -31.09 16.98 17.24
C VAL A 77 -31.33 16.52 15.80
N TYR A 78 -32.55 16.71 15.31
CA TYR A 78 -32.87 16.54 13.89
C TYR A 78 -32.92 17.92 13.22
N ASN A 79 -31.97 18.21 12.33
CA ASN A 79 -31.99 19.42 11.53
C ASN A 79 -33.02 19.29 10.40
N THR A 80 -33.83 20.34 10.19
CA THR A 80 -34.81 20.43 9.09
C THR A 80 -34.41 21.40 7.99
N ALA A 81 -33.36 22.21 8.18
CA ALA A 81 -32.97 23.25 7.23
C ALA A 81 -31.89 22.80 6.24
N THR A 82 -31.92 23.37 5.04
CA THR A 82 -30.76 23.48 4.16
C THR A 82 -30.29 24.93 4.22
N ALA A 83 -29.13 25.18 4.82
CA ALA A 83 -28.64 26.53 5.10
C ALA A 83 -27.12 26.60 5.18
N GLY A 84 -26.58 27.81 5.23
CA GLY A 84 -25.14 28.09 5.31
C GLY A 84 -24.40 27.91 3.99
N THR A 85 -23.09 28.15 4.02
CA THR A 85 -22.18 28.02 2.89
C THR A 85 -21.06 27.03 3.21
N SER A 86 -20.51 26.38 2.19
CA SER A 86 -19.37 25.46 2.35
C SER A 86 -18.20 26.19 3.04
N PRO A 87 -17.52 25.58 4.03
CA PRO A 87 -17.65 24.18 4.49
C PRO A 87 -18.66 23.95 5.62
N ASN A 88 -19.38 24.98 6.06
CA ASN A 88 -20.24 24.93 7.26
C ASN A 88 -21.72 24.75 6.94
N ASN A 89 -22.06 24.34 5.72
CA ASN A 89 -23.44 24.17 5.30
C ASN A 89 -24.11 23.00 6.03
N VAL A 90 -25.39 23.15 6.32
CA VAL A 90 -26.24 22.12 6.91
C VAL A 90 -27.29 21.66 5.92
N THR A 91 -27.74 20.42 6.08
CA THR A 91 -28.82 19.81 5.31
C THR A 91 -29.68 18.96 6.24
N PRO A 92 -30.92 18.62 5.89
CA PRO A 92 -31.76 17.80 6.76
C PRO A 92 -31.09 16.50 7.20
N GLY A 93 -31.25 16.14 8.48
CA GLY A 93 -30.68 14.92 9.07
C GLY A 93 -30.34 15.04 10.54
N LEU A 94 -29.76 13.97 11.10
CA LEU A 94 -29.32 13.93 12.49
C LEU A 94 -27.99 14.67 12.65
N TYR A 95 -27.91 15.52 13.67
CA TYR A 95 -26.69 16.20 14.07
C TYR A 95 -26.44 15.96 15.55
N TYR A 96 -25.18 15.75 15.91
CA TYR A 96 -24.74 15.89 17.29
C TYR A 96 -23.84 17.12 17.41
N ASN A 97 -23.82 17.73 18.59
CA ASN A 97 -22.90 18.80 18.88
C ASN A 97 -21.66 18.25 19.58
N ASN A 98 -20.47 18.65 19.11
CA ASN A 98 -19.19 18.20 19.70
C ASN A 98 -18.64 19.18 20.77
N GLY A 99 -19.42 20.18 21.18
CA GLY A 99 -19.00 21.27 22.08
C GLY A 99 -18.55 22.54 21.36
N THR A 100 -18.28 22.47 20.06
CA THR A 100 -17.81 23.62 19.24
C THR A 100 -18.53 23.76 17.91
N SER A 101 -19.17 22.71 17.41
CA SER A 101 -19.91 22.70 16.15
C SER A 101 -20.92 21.56 16.08
N TRP A 102 -21.88 21.69 15.16
CA TRP A 102 -22.79 20.62 14.76
C TRP A 102 -22.11 19.70 13.75
N VAL A 103 -22.09 18.42 14.07
CA VAL A 103 -21.56 17.36 13.21
C VAL A 103 -22.72 16.49 12.74
N LYS A 104 -22.89 16.40 11.41
CA LYS A 104 -23.92 15.54 10.83
C LYS A 104 -23.56 14.09 11.08
N LEU A 105 -24.49 13.30 11.63
CA LEU A 105 -24.36 11.85 11.63
C LEU A 105 -24.69 11.37 10.21
N SER A 106 -23.66 10.97 9.47
CA SER A 106 -23.80 10.30 8.19
C SER A 106 -22.88 9.09 8.13
N THR A 107 -23.34 8.04 7.47
CA THR A 107 -22.45 6.98 7.01
C THR A 107 -21.75 7.47 5.75
N LYS A 108 -20.42 7.29 5.66
CA LYS A 108 -19.70 7.56 4.41
C LYS A 108 -20.23 6.59 3.37
N LYS A 109 -21.07 7.10 2.47
CA LYS A 109 -21.53 6.34 1.32
C LYS A 109 -20.43 6.35 0.27
N PRO A 110 -20.12 5.21 -0.36
CA PRO A 110 -19.21 5.19 -1.49
C PRO A 110 -19.69 6.18 -2.57
N GLN A 111 -18.76 6.94 -3.11
CA GLN A 111 -18.99 7.87 -4.21
C GLN A 111 -18.61 7.21 -5.53
N ILE A 112 -19.27 7.62 -6.62
CA ILE A 112 -18.94 7.12 -7.95
C ILE A 112 -17.46 7.42 -8.24
N GLY A 113 -16.71 6.38 -8.58
CA GLY A 113 -15.25 6.46 -8.81
C GLY A 113 -14.39 6.13 -7.60
N ASP A 114 -14.97 5.91 -6.40
CA ASP A 114 -14.20 5.39 -5.26
C ASP A 114 -13.57 4.05 -5.62
N ILE A 115 -12.34 3.83 -5.15
CA ILE A 115 -11.61 2.56 -5.29
C ILE A 115 -11.47 1.89 -3.93
N LYS A 116 -11.62 0.57 -3.89
CA LYS A 116 -11.30 -0.25 -2.71
C LYS A 116 -10.62 -1.57 -3.09
N ASN A 117 -9.90 -2.14 -2.14
CA ASN A 117 -9.42 -3.51 -2.20
C ASN A 117 -10.43 -4.47 -1.52
N GLY A 118 -10.45 -5.72 -1.94
CA GLY A 118 -11.24 -6.78 -1.33
C GLY A 118 -10.86 -8.18 -1.84
N PHE A 119 -11.25 -9.22 -1.12
CA PHE A 119 -10.98 -10.62 -1.51
C PHE A 119 -12.12 -11.25 -2.30
N GLN A 120 -13.24 -10.55 -2.48
CA GLN A 120 -14.38 -11.04 -3.26
C GLN A 120 -13.95 -11.31 -4.71
N SER A 121 -14.44 -12.38 -5.32
CA SER A 121 -14.11 -12.74 -6.71
C SER A 121 -15.10 -12.19 -7.74
N ALA A 122 -16.13 -11.45 -7.29
CA ALA A 122 -17.19 -10.92 -8.14
C ALA A 122 -17.65 -9.52 -7.71
N ASP A 123 -18.38 -8.85 -8.62
CA ASP A 123 -19.06 -7.59 -8.35
C ASP A 123 -20.06 -7.72 -7.19
N HIS A 124 -20.22 -6.65 -6.39
CA HIS A 124 -21.11 -6.67 -5.24
C HIS A 124 -21.50 -5.27 -4.79
N ASN A 125 -22.76 -5.05 -4.42
CA ASN A 125 -23.23 -3.81 -3.78
C ASN A 125 -22.76 -2.51 -4.50
N GLY A 126 -22.77 -2.53 -5.83
CA GLY A 126 -22.38 -1.37 -6.66
C GLY A 126 -20.87 -1.24 -6.89
N TRP A 127 -20.08 -2.21 -6.41
CA TRP A 127 -18.65 -2.34 -6.65
C TRP A 127 -18.37 -3.28 -7.80
N TYR A 128 -17.54 -2.82 -8.72
CA TYR A 128 -17.24 -3.47 -9.98
C TYR A 128 -15.75 -3.79 -10.05
N LEU A 129 -15.40 -5.04 -10.36
CA LEU A 129 -14.01 -5.48 -10.53
C LEU A 129 -13.28 -4.68 -11.61
N LEU A 130 -12.03 -4.31 -11.31
CA LEU A 130 -11.07 -3.71 -12.23
C LEU A 130 -10.17 -4.79 -12.85
N ASN A 131 -10.75 -5.57 -13.76
CA ASN A 131 -10.11 -6.70 -14.45
C ASN A 131 -10.03 -6.48 -15.98
N GLY A 132 -10.10 -5.23 -16.44
CA GLY A 132 -10.01 -4.92 -17.87
C GLY A 132 -11.25 -5.23 -18.72
N ARG A 133 -12.37 -5.65 -18.11
CA ARG A 133 -13.59 -5.97 -18.87
C ARG A 133 -14.14 -4.79 -19.66
N THR A 134 -14.90 -5.10 -20.71
CA THR A 134 -15.57 -4.09 -21.52
C THR A 134 -16.74 -3.44 -20.77
N VAL A 135 -16.85 -2.12 -20.89
CA VAL A 135 -17.91 -1.31 -20.27
C VAL A 135 -19.29 -1.73 -20.78
N SER A 136 -19.39 -2.20 -22.02
CA SER A 136 -20.65 -2.68 -22.60
C SER A 136 -21.29 -3.85 -21.84
N THR A 137 -20.52 -4.62 -21.05
CA THR A 137 -21.06 -5.68 -20.18
C THR A 137 -21.79 -5.17 -18.93
N LEU A 138 -21.63 -3.89 -18.58
CA LEU A 138 -22.29 -3.29 -17.43
C LEU A 138 -23.74 -2.90 -17.75
N ALA A 139 -24.56 -2.81 -16.71
CA ALA A 139 -25.90 -2.24 -16.80
C ALA A 139 -25.85 -0.75 -17.18
N VAL A 140 -26.93 -0.26 -17.81
CA VAL A 140 -27.01 1.06 -18.48
C VAL A 140 -26.50 2.21 -17.60
N ASN A 141 -26.93 2.24 -16.34
CA ASN A 141 -26.57 3.31 -15.40
C ASN A 141 -25.07 3.27 -15.05
N GLN A 142 -24.52 2.08 -14.85
CA GLN A 142 -23.11 1.88 -14.53
C GLN A 142 -22.22 2.15 -15.73
N ARG A 143 -22.68 1.88 -16.96
CA ARG A 143 -22.00 2.32 -18.18
C ARG A 143 -21.92 3.85 -18.25
N ALA A 144 -23.03 4.54 -17.99
CA ALA A 144 -23.05 6.00 -18.02
C ALA A 144 -22.11 6.59 -16.95
N ARG A 145 -22.09 6.00 -15.75
CA ARG A 145 -21.20 6.39 -14.65
C ARG A 145 -19.73 6.10 -14.98
N ALA A 146 -19.41 4.92 -15.52
CA ALA A 146 -18.06 4.61 -15.99
C ALA A 146 -17.59 5.58 -17.09
N ALA A 147 -18.46 5.88 -18.07
CA ALA A 147 -18.17 6.85 -19.11
C ALA A 147 -17.93 8.27 -18.56
N SER A 148 -18.69 8.68 -17.53
CA SER A 148 -18.47 9.97 -16.85
C SER A 148 -17.13 10.06 -16.12
N LEU A 149 -16.55 8.91 -15.77
CA LEU A 149 -15.20 8.81 -15.19
C LEU A 149 -14.09 8.67 -16.27
N GLY A 150 -14.45 8.71 -17.56
CA GLY A 150 -13.51 8.56 -18.68
C GLY A 150 -13.35 7.13 -19.22
N PHE A 151 -14.07 6.15 -18.65
CA PHE A 151 -14.01 4.75 -19.09
C PHE A 151 -15.13 4.46 -20.10
N SER A 152 -14.86 4.70 -21.38
CA SER A 152 -15.86 4.54 -22.46
C SER A 152 -15.90 3.14 -23.06
N ALA A 153 -14.76 2.45 -23.14
CA ALA A 153 -14.64 1.13 -23.78
C ALA A 153 -14.38 -0.01 -22.78
N ILE A 154 -13.40 0.18 -21.90
CA ILE A 154 -12.96 -0.81 -20.90
C ILE A 154 -12.85 -0.15 -19.53
N LEU A 155 -13.14 -0.91 -18.48
CA LEU A 155 -12.71 -0.51 -17.14
C LEU A 155 -11.19 -0.72 -17.00
N PRO A 156 -10.49 0.06 -16.16
CA PRO A 156 -9.09 -0.19 -15.87
C PRO A 156 -8.84 -1.63 -15.41
N ASP A 157 -7.68 -2.17 -15.77
CA ASP A 157 -7.20 -3.46 -15.28
C ASP A 157 -6.14 -3.23 -14.21
N ALA A 158 -6.41 -3.71 -12.99
CA ALA A 158 -5.51 -3.60 -11.85
C ALA A 158 -4.67 -4.88 -11.64
N THR A 159 -4.75 -5.87 -12.52
CA THR A 159 -3.99 -7.12 -12.42
C THR A 159 -2.49 -6.84 -12.38
N ASP A 160 -1.82 -7.35 -11.35
CA ASP A 160 -0.38 -7.16 -11.09
C ASP A 160 0.06 -5.69 -11.10
N ARG A 161 -0.80 -4.77 -10.66
CA ARG A 161 -0.52 -3.32 -10.71
C ARG A 161 -0.72 -2.64 -9.38
N TYR A 162 0.20 -1.72 -9.09
CA TYR A 162 0.03 -0.74 -8.03
C TYR A 162 -0.68 0.51 -8.56
N LEU A 163 -1.64 1.01 -7.80
CA LEU A 163 -2.32 2.26 -8.12
C LEU A 163 -1.44 3.44 -7.67
N LYS A 164 -1.10 4.33 -8.61
CA LYS A 164 -0.39 5.58 -8.36
C LYS A 164 -1.27 6.79 -8.68
N ASN A 165 -0.95 7.93 -8.07
CA ASN A 165 -1.52 9.20 -8.52
C ASN A 165 -0.83 9.66 -9.82
N THR A 166 -1.50 10.50 -10.59
CA THR A 166 -0.92 11.08 -11.82
C THR A 166 0.25 12.00 -11.49
N SER A 167 1.26 12.00 -12.36
CA SER A 167 2.35 12.99 -12.36
C SER A 167 2.01 14.28 -13.14
N GLY A 168 0.77 14.39 -13.66
CA GLY A 168 0.31 15.49 -14.52
C GLY A 168 0.36 15.18 -16.01
N SER A 169 1.22 14.24 -16.44
CA SER A 169 1.28 13.73 -17.81
C SER A 169 0.67 12.33 -17.98
N ASP A 170 0.41 11.62 -16.87
CA ASP A 170 -0.24 10.31 -16.92
C ASP A 170 -1.75 10.45 -17.17
N ASN A 171 -2.28 9.70 -18.13
CA ASN A 171 -3.72 9.54 -18.31
C ASN A 171 -4.30 8.65 -17.18
N ILE A 172 -5.35 9.13 -16.51
CA ILE A 172 -6.02 8.40 -15.43
C ILE A 172 -6.62 7.09 -15.98
N GLY A 173 -6.38 5.99 -15.26
CA GLY A 173 -6.90 4.66 -15.60
C GLY A 173 -6.18 3.95 -16.75
N THR A 174 -5.14 4.56 -17.32
CA THR A 174 -4.29 3.92 -18.33
C THR A 174 -3.20 3.10 -17.65
N PRO A 175 -3.11 1.78 -17.90
CA PRO A 175 -2.03 0.97 -17.37
C PRO A 175 -0.69 1.37 -18.01
N SER A 176 0.34 1.54 -17.20
CA SER A 176 1.72 1.84 -17.66
C SER A 176 2.75 1.18 -16.74
N GLY A 177 4.01 1.13 -17.19
CA GLY A 177 5.12 0.49 -16.46
C GLY A 177 5.35 -0.97 -16.83
N SER A 178 6.43 -1.54 -16.28
CA SER A 178 6.86 -2.93 -16.41
C SER A 178 7.29 -3.46 -15.06
N ASP A 179 7.00 -4.74 -14.77
CA ASP A 179 7.41 -5.42 -13.53
C ASP A 179 8.85 -5.94 -13.58
N THR A 180 9.53 -5.74 -14.70
CA THR A 180 10.91 -6.16 -14.90
C THR A 180 11.70 -5.11 -15.66
N PHE A 181 13.02 -5.14 -15.47
CA PHE A 181 13.98 -4.39 -16.27
C PHE A 181 15.16 -5.28 -16.66
N VAL A 182 15.83 -4.92 -17.76
CA VAL A 182 17.07 -5.54 -18.18
C VAL A 182 18.18 -4.51 -18.03
N LEU A 183 19.28 -4.89 -17.38
CA LEU A 183 20.46 -4.02 -17.28
C LEU A 183 21.14 -3.94 -18.65
N ALA A 184 21.20 -2.74 -19.22
CA ALA A 184 22.02 -2.48 -20.40
C ALA A 184 23.44 -2.08 -19.99
N GLN A 185 24.41 -2.24 -20.90
CA GLN A 185 25.79 -1.82 -20.67
C GLN A 185 25.90 -0.34 -20.25
N ALA A 186 25.03 0.53 -20.77
CA ALA A 186 24.95 1.94 -20.41
C ALA A 186 24.48 2.21 -18.96
N ASN A 187 23.87 1.22 -18.30
CA ASN A 187 23.45 1.32 -16.90
C ASN A 187 24.54 0.85 -15.92
N LEU A 188 25.64 0.26 -16.43
CA LEU A 188 26.71 -0.27 -15.60
C LEU A 188 27.79 0.79 -15.35
N PRO A 189 28.34 0.87 -14.13
CA PRO A 189 29.50 1.71 -13.87
C PRO A 189 30.72 1.20 -14.65
N ASN A 190 31.67 2.10 -14.90
CA ASN A 190 32.93 1.71 -15.51
C ASN A 190 33.76 0.88 -14.51
N VAL A 191 34.23 -0.30 -14.93
CA VAL A 191 35.07 -1.18 -14.11
C VAL A 191 36.47 -1.21 -14.71
N THR A 192 37.47 -0.89 -13.92
CA THR A 192 38.88 -0.99 -14.32
C THR A 192 39.43 -2.35 -13.89
N PHE A 193 39.77 -3.19 -14.86
CA PHE A 193 40.48 -4.44 -14.61
C PHE A 193 41.99 -4.16 -14.56
N THR A 194 42.65 -4.52 -13.46
CA THR A 194 44.12 -4.43 -13.33
C THR A 194 44.70 -5.84 -13.20
N GLY A 195 45.85 -6.07 -13.82
CA GLY A 195 46.57 -7.35 -13.76
C GLY A 195 48.04 -7.15 -14.12
N THR A 196 48.91 -8.01 -13.60
CA THR A 196 50.33 -8.07 -13.93
C THR A 196 50.60 -9.39 -14.64
N THR A 197 51.20 -9.35 -15.83
CA THR A 197 51.76 -10.53 -16.48
C THR A 197 53.23 -10.66 -16.08
N ASP A 198 53.77 -11.88 -16.05
CA ASP A 198 55.21 -12.06 -15.91
C ASP A 198 55.93 -11.61 -17.20
N THR A 199 57.13 -11.07 -17.08
CA THR A 199 57.89 -10.50 -18.22
C THR A 199 58.59 -11.57 -19.07
N THR A 200 58.44 -12.85 -18.72
CA THR A 200 59.14 -13.97 -19.34
C THR A 200 58.15 -14.89 -20.04
N GLY A 201 57.56 -14.41 -21.14
CA GLY A 201 56.82 -15.29 -22.05
C GLY A 201 57.74 -16.37 -22.60
N SER A 202 57.55 -17.63 -22.17
CA SER A 202 58.29 -18.78 -22.68
C SER A 202 58.03 -18.93 -24.17
N HIS A 203 59.04 -18.67 -24.98
CA HIS A 203 58.99 -18.86 -26.42
C HIS A 203 60.21 -19.65 -26.88
N THR A 204 60.02 -20.48 -27.89
CA THR A 204 61.07 -21.28 -28.52
C THR A 204 61.25 -20.81 -29.94
N HIS A 205 62.46 -20.38 -30.31
CA HIS A 205 62.80 -20.16 -31.70
C HIS A 205 63.27 -21.49 -32.30
N THR A 206 62.83 -21.78 -33.52
CA THR A 206 63.43 -22.83 -34.33
C THR A 206 64.09 -22.14 -35.51
N TYR A 207 65.41 -22.24 -35.61
CA TYR A 207 66.12 -21.91 -36.84
C TYR A 207 66.87 -23.14 -37.30
N THR A 208 66.87 -23.35 -38.61
CA THR A 208 67.64 -24.43 -39.22
C THR A 208 69.02 -23.87 -39.53
N ASP A 209 70.02 -24.22 -38.70
CA ASP A 209 71.42 -23.80 -38.88
C ASP A 209 72.08 -24.39 -40.16
N ASN A 210 71.36 -25.28 -40.85
CA ASN A 210 71.82 -25.88 -42.09
C ASN A 210 70.63 -26.05 -43.05
N PRO A 211 70.42 -25.14 -44.03
CA PRO A 211 69.34 -25.28 -44.97
C PRO A 211 69.55 -26.57 -45.75
N THR A 212 68.74 -27.58 -45.43
CA THR A 212 68.39 -28.68 -46.33
C THR A 212 69.57 -29.25 -47.13
N ASN A 213 70.24 -30.26 -46.59
CA ASN A 213 70.81 -31.38 -47.37
C ASN A 213 71.20 -31.02 -48.82
N SER A 214 72.16 -30.09 -48.98
CA SER A 214 72.93 -30.08 -50.22
C SER A 214 73.80 -31.33 -50.12
N THR A 215 73.74 -32.19 -51.12
CA THR A 215 74.46 -33.47 -51.26
C THR A 215 75.99 -33.34 -51.25
N THR A 216 76.50 -32.20 -50.82
CA THR A 216 77.90 -31.81 -50.70
C THR A 216 78.11 -31.10 -49.37
N ASN A 217 78.09 -31.87 -48.27
CA ASN A 217 78.85 -31.46 -47.10
C ASN A 217 80.32 -31.48 -47.52
N GLY A 218 80.88 -30.30 -47.83
CA GLY A 218 82.25 -30.15 -48.26
C GLY A 218 83.20 -30.54 -47.12
N VAL A 219 83.59 -31.81 -47.06
CA VAL A 219 84.72 -32.25 -46.24
C VAL A 219 85.99 -31.76 -46.94
N ALA A 220 86.59 -30.68 -46.45
CA ALA A 220 87.93 -30.32 -46.86
C ALA A 220 88.90 -31.42 -46.39
N ALA A 221 89.65 -32.01 -47.32
CA ALA A 221 90.62 -33.06 -47.02
C ALA A 221 91.89 -32.45 -46.40
N GLY A 222 92.19 -32.85 -45.16
CA GLY A 222 93.40 -32.45 -44.42
C GLY A 222 93.24 -32.63 -42.90
N THR A 223 94.32 -32.97 -42.20
CA THR A 223 94.34 -33.17 -40.74
C THR A 223 94.00 -31.86 -40.02
N ASN A 224 93.01 -31.88 -39.11
CA ASN A 224 92.44 -30.77 -38.31
C ASN A 224 91.31 -29.94 -38.95
N ASN A 225 90.54 -30.48 -39.89
CA ASN A 225 89.37 -29.77 -40.42
C ASN A 225 88.14 -29.85 -39.46
N PRO A 226 87.46 -28.74 -39.11
CA PRO A 226 86.27 -28.78 -38.28
C PRO A 226 85.16 -29.55 -38.99
N VAL A 227 84.78 -30.70 -38.44
CA VAL A 227 83.56 -31.42 -38.85
C VAL A 227 82.37 -30.54 -38.51
N SER A 228 81.46 -30.29 -39.46
CA SER A 228 80.21 -29.58 -39.16
C SER A 228 79.52 -30.31 -38.02
N ASN A 229 79.30 -29.62 -36.90
CA ASN A 229 78.67 -30.22 -35.73
C ASN A 229 77.23 -30.63 -36.09
N ALA A 230 76.94 -31.93 -36.08
CA ALA A 230 75.59 -32.46 -36.28
C ALA A 230 74.77 -32.48 -34.98
N ALA A 231 75.33 -32.03 -33.86
CA ALA A 231 74.62 -31.97 -32.60
C ALA A 231 73.62 -30.80 -32.61
N SER A 232 72.39 -31.08 -32.17
CA SER A 232 71.44 -30.04 -31.81
C SER A 232 72.02 -29.27 -30.61
N VAL A 233 72.33 -27.99 -30.82
CA VAL A 233 72.77 -27.08 -29.75
C VAL A 233 71.58 -26.22 -29.33
N ASN A 234 71.32 -26.14 -28.03
CA ASN A 234 70.35 -25.21 -27.48
C ASN A 234 71.03 -23.85 -27.28
N ASP A 235 70.89 -22.93 -28.23
CA ASP A 235 71.35 -21.56 -28.08
C ASP A 235 70.28 -20.70 -27.39
N THR A 236 70.73 -19.86 -26.45
CA THR A 236 69.82 -18.97 -25.70
C THR A 236 69.69 -17.64 -26.44
N THR A 237 68.52 -17.36 -27.00
CA THR A 237 68.23 -16.05 -27.62
C THR A 237 67.92 -14.99 -26.56
N ALA A 238 68.21 -13.71 -26.84
CA ALA A 238 67.80 -12.60 -25.97
C ALA A 238 66.26 -12.54 -25.83
N SER A 239 65.76 -12.04 -24.70
CA SER A 239 64.38 -12.26 -24.19
C SER A 239 63.21 -11.65 -24.98
N SER A 240 63.38 -11.25 -26.24
CA SER A 240 62.42 -10.38 -26.93
C SER A 240 61.74 -11.06 -28.11
N GLY A 241 60.71 -11.87 -27.81
CA GLY A 241 59.70 -12.30 -28.78
C GLY A 241 58.41 -11.48 -28.58
N ALA A 242 57.92 -10.85 -29.65
CA ALA A 242 56.63 -10.17 -29.61
C ALA A 242 55.51 -11.20 -29.37
N HIS A 243 54.81 -11.11 -28.25
CA HIS A 243 53.64 -11.92 -27.96
C HIS A 243 52.49 -11.02 -27.51
N THR A 244 51.27 -11.54 -27.62
CA THR A 244 50.04 -10.85 -27.24
C THR A 244 49.34 -11.66 -26.15
N HIS A 245 48.88 -10.96 -25.11
CA HIS A 245 47.95 -11.55 -24.14
C HIS A 245 46.52 -11.26 -24.60
N SER A 246 45.71 -12.31 -24.70
CA SER A 246 44.27 -12.17 -24.88
C SER A 246 43.58 -12.56 -23.59
N LEU A 247 42.76 -11.65 -23.04
CA LEU A 247 41.84 -11.92 -21.95
C LEU A 247 40.43 -11.91 -22.54
N SER A 248 39.71 -13.00 -22.36
CA SER A 248 38.30 -13.11 -22.76
C SER A 248 37.46 -13.43 -21.54
N PHE A 249 36.35 -12.73 -21.38
CA PHE A 249 35.35 -12.98 -20.34
C PHE A 249 33.98 -13.10 -20.98
N THR A 250 33.19 -14.03 -20.47
CA THR A 250 31.77 -14.13 -20.79
C THR A 250 31.04 -13.05 -19.98
N LEU A 251 30.50 -12.05 -20.65
CA LEU A 251 29.61 -11.10 -20.00
C LEU A 251 28.27 -11.77 -19.69
N GLY A 252 27.58 -11.26 -18.65
CA GLY A 252 26.31 -11.81 -18.19
C GLY A 252 25.22 -11.85 -19.25
N SER A 253 24.20 -12.66 -19.01
CA SER A 253 23.02 -12.78 -19.86
C SER A 253 22.07 -11.58 -19.73
N SER A 254 21.30 -11.26 -20.77
CA SER A 254 20.20 -10.27 -20.77
C SER A 254 18.97 -10.70 -19.96
N GLN A 255 19.17 -11.41 -18.84
CA GLN A 255 18.10 -11.90 -17.99
C GLN A 255 17.42 -10.71 -17.30
N ALA A 256 16.09 -10.69 -17.37
CA ALA A 256 15.30 -9.66 -16.73
C ALA A 256 15.31 -9.80 -15.21
N VAL A 257 15.47 -8.69 -14.51
CA VAL A 257 15.41 -8.59 -13.06
C VAL A 257 14.00 -8.14 -12.66
N SER A 258 13.40 -8.81 -11.67
CA SER A 258 12.08 -8.45 -11.17
C SER A 258 12.12 -7.20 -10.29
N LEU A 259 11.12 -6.33 -10.46
CA LEU A 259 10.86 -5.16 -9.62
C LEU A 259 9.72 -5.40 -8.62
N LYS A 260 9.16 -6.61 -8.56
CA LYS A 260 8.01 -6.91 -7.68
C LYS A 260 8.49 -7.02 -6.22
N PRO A 261 8.06 -6.14 -5.31
CA PRO A 261 8.28 -6.35 -3.89
C PRO A 261 7.38 -7.48 -3.36
N ASP A 262 7.71 -8.02 -2.19
CA ASP A 262 6.85 -8.95 -1.46
C ASP A 262 5.45 -8.32 -1.29
N ASN A 263 4.41 -9.08 -1.61
CA ASN A 263 3.05 -8.55 -1.68
C ASN A 263 1.98 -9.58 -1.27
N ILE A 264 0.81 -9.04 -0.92
CA ILE A 264 -0.42 -9.80 -0.71
C ILE A 264 -1.41 -9.34 -1.78
N ILE A 265 -1.99 -10.30 -2.50
CA ILE A 265 -2.87 -10.03 -3.63
C ILE A 265 -4.31 -9.84 -3.14
N THR A 266 -4.92 -8.73 -3.55
CA THR A 266 -6.35 -8.45 -3.37
C THR A 266 -6.96 -8.04 -4.70
N ASN A 267 -8.26 -8.27 -4.86
CA ASN A 267 -9.01 -7.72 -5.99
C ASN A 267 -9.29 -6.23 -5.78
N VAL A 268 -9.19 -5.45 -6.85
CA VAL A 268 -9.46 -4.02 -6.83
C VAL A 268 -10.84 -3.76 -7.45
N PHE A 269 -11.61 -2.90 -6.80
CA PHE A 269 -12.96 -2.56 -7.23
C PHE A 269 -13.13 -1.06 -7.38
N ILE A 270 -13.99 -0.67 -8.33
CA ILE A 270 -14.50 0.69 -8.48
C ILE A 270 -15.98 0.75 -8.13
N TYR A 271 -16.40 1.78 -7.40
CA TYR A 271 -17.81 2.00 -7.13
C TYR A 271 -18.49 2.71 -8.31
N LEU A 272 -19.44 2.04 -8.94
CA LEU A 272 -20.31 2.61 -9.96
C LEU A 272 -21.77 2.68 -9.50
N GLY A 273 -22.03 2.42 -8.22
CA GLY A 273 -23.36 2.42 -7.63
C GLY A 273 -24.22 1.22 -8.02
N ASN A 274 -25.28 1.00 -7.25
CA ASN A 274 -26.36 0.08 -7.60
C ASN A 274 -27.21 0.65 -8.74
#